data_AF-A0A2V5MBX4-F1
#
_entry.id   AF-A0A2V5MBX4-F1
#
_cell.length_a   1.000
_cell.length_b   1.000
_cell.length_c   1.000
_cell.angle_alpha   90.00
_cell.angle_beta   90.00
_cell.angle_gamma   90.00
#
_symmetry.space_group_name_H-M   'P 1'
#
loop_
_entity.id
_entity.type
_entity.pdbx_description
1 polymer ?
#
loop_
_entity_poly.entity_id
_entity_poly.type
_entity_poly.pdbx_seq_one_letter_code
_entity_poly.pdbx_strand_id
1 'polypeptide(L)' 'MFAGETQIAGMSTKQIVQDLLEKLPEDVSLHDVAQEIEFVAAVRQGLAEIDRGDTIAIEEIERELPSWVIR' A
#
# COMPACT_ATOMS: atom_id res chain seq x y z
N MET A 1 14.42 -11.91 8.91
CA MET A 1 14.14 -10.88 9.93
C MET A 1 14.68 -9.57 9.38
N PHE A 2 13.86 -8.86 8.61
CA PHE A 2 14.22 -7.55 8.08
C PHE A 2 13.83 -6.51 9.13
N ALA A 3 14.76 -5.61 9.48
CA ALA A 3 14.60 -4.64 10.56
C ALA A 3 13.49 -3.58 10.35
N GLY A 4 12.64 -3.73 9.33
CA GLY A 4 11.47 -2.89 9.07
C GLY A 4 10.11 -3.55 9.36
N GLU A 5 10.04 -4.87 9.59
CA GLU A 5 8.76 -5.57 9.80
C GLU A 5 8.11 -5.26 11.16
N THR A 6 8.92 -4.88 12.17
CA THR A 6 8.46 -4.77 13.55
C THR A 6 7.59 -3.53 13.83
N GLN A 7 7.59 -2.49 12.98
CA GLN A 7 6.92 -1.22 13.32
C GLN A 7 5.43 -1.17 12.93
N ILE A 8 4.98 -1.92 11.92
CA ILE A 8 3.63 -1.74 11.33
C ILE A 8 2.53 -2.55 12.06
N ALA A 9 2.87 -3.66 12.72
CA ALA A 9 1.88 -4.60 13.27
C ALA A 9 1.09 -4.06 14.49
N GLY A 10 1.44 -2.90 15.04
CA GLY A 10 0.79 -2.31 16.22
C GLY A 10 0.32 -0.86 16.05
N MET A 11 0.51 -0.25 14.88
CA MET A 11 0.13 1.14 14.65
C MET A 11 -1.36 1.27 14.35
N SER A 12 -2.01 2.24 15.01
CA SER A 12 -3.37 2.63 14.66
C SER A 12 -3.43 3.25 13.26
N THR A 13 -4.59 3.18 12.60
CA THR A 13 -4.83 3.86 11.31
C THR A 13 -4.46 5.35 11.37
N LYS A 14 -4.74 6.01 12.49
CA LYS A 14 -4.40 7.42 12.70
C LYS A 14 -2.89 7.66 12.68
N GLN A 15 -2.10 6.82 13.35
CA GLN A 15 -0.64 6.95 13.36
C GLN A 15 -0.06 6.72 11.96
N ILE A 16 -0.61 5.77 11.20
CA ILE A 16 -0.17 5.52 9.82
C ILE A 16 -0.41 6.74 8.93
N VAL A 17 -1.58 7.39 9.06
CA VAL A 17 -1.88 8.63 8.33
C VAL A 17 -0.96 9.76 8.76
N GLN A 18 -0.67 9.89 10.06
CA GLN A 18 0.26 10.92 10.56
C GLN A 18 1.67 10.72 9.99
N ASP A 19 2.20 9.50 10.06
CA ASP A 19 3.51 9.15 9.51
C ASP A 19 3.58 9.32 7.98
N LEU A 20 2.46 9.15 7.27
CA LEU A 20 2.36 9.44 5.85
C LEU A 20 2.49 10.94 5.61
N LEU A 21 1.69 11.75 6.32
CA LEU A 21 1.69 13.21 6.19
C LEU A 21 3.07 13.81 6.51
N GLU A 22 3.80 13.28 7.49
CA GLU A 22 5.16 13.72 7.83
C GLU A 22 6.18 13.52 6.70
N LYS A 23 5.90 12.62 5.75
CA LYS A 23 6.81 12.29 4.63
C LYS A 23 6.43 13.01 3.33
N LEU A 24 5.23 13.58 3.26
CA LEU A 24 4.78 14.28 2.05
C LEU A 24 5.44 15.66 1.93
N PRO A 25 5.65 16.16 0.70
CA PRO A 25 6.09 17.53 0.47
C PRO A 25 5.09 18.55 1.03
N GLU A 26 5.57 19.72 1.48
CA GLU A 26 4.72 20.81 1.99
C GLU A 26 3.75 21.38 0.94
N ASP A 27 4.10 21.27 -0.35
CA ASP A 27 3.32 21.76 -1.48
C ASP A 27 2.40 20.70 -2.11
N VAL A 28 2.27 19.53 -1.48
CA VAL A 28 1.39 18.46 -1.93
C VAL A 28 -0.07 18.93 -1.98
N SER A 29 -0.78 18.61 -3.06
CA SER A 29 -2.20 18.95 -3.15
C SER A 29 -3.05 18.01 -2.28
N LEU A 30 -4.21 18.48 -1.82
CA LEU A 30 -5.14 17.62 -1.08
C LEU A 30 -5.60 16.41 -1.90
N HIS A 31 -5.64 16.52 -3.23
CA HIS A 31 -5.95 15.42 -4.12
C HIS A 31 -4.88 14.33 -4.04
N ASP A 32 -3.60 14.72 -4.15
CA ASP A 32 -2.49 13.77 -4.10
C ASP A 32 -2.39 13.13 -2.71
N VAL A 33 -2.67 13.87 -1.64
CA VAL A 33 -2.77 13.30 -0.28
C VAL A 33 -3.82 12.19 -0.21
N ALA A 34 -5.00 12.41 -0.81
CA ALA A 34 -6.04 11.39 -0.85
C ALA A 34 -5.60 10.15 -1.64
N GLN A 35 -4.93 10.34 -2.79
CA GLN A 35 -4.39 9.24 -3.59
C GLN A 35 -3.33 8.44 -2.84
N GLU A 36 -2.44 9.09 -2.10
CA GLU A 36 -1.44 8.42 -1.27
C GLU A 36 -2.07 7.60 -0.15
N ILE A 37 -3.13 8.12 0.50
CA ILE A 37 -3.89 7.37 1.50
C ILE A 37 -4.55 6.14 0.87
N GLU A 38 -5.17 6.28 -0.30
CA GLU A 38 -5.77 5.16 -1.04
C GLU A 38 -4.72 4.11 -1.41
N PHE A 39 -3.55 4.54 -1.87
CA PHE A 39 -2.45 3.64 -2.20
C PHE A 39 -1.97 2.84 -0.97
N VAL A 40 -1.74 3.51 0.16
CA VAL A 40 -1.36 2.84 1.41
C VAL A 40 -2.44 1.86 1.87
N ALA A 41 -3.72 2.23 1.75
CA ALA A 41 -4.82 1.34 2.09
C ALA A 41 -4.84 0.08 1.21
N ALA A 42 -4.66 0.23 -0.11
CA ALA A 42 -4.62 -0.88 -1.07
C ALA A 42 -3.45 -1.84 -0.78
N VAL A 43 -2.24 -1.32 -0.51
CA VAL A 43 -1.07 -2.16 -0.16
C VAL A 43 -1.35 -2.96 1.11
N ARG A 44 -1.90 -2.34 2.14
CA ARG A 44 -2.23 -3.03 3.41
C ARG A 44 -3.31 -4.09 3.21
N GLN A 45 -4.29 -3.82 2.36
CA GLN A 45 -5.30 -4.81 1.99
C GLN A 45 -4.65 -6.02 1.33
N GLY A 46 -3.78 -5.81 0.32
CA GLY A 46 -3.08 -6.91 -0.36
C GLY A 46 -2.21 -7.74 0.60
N LEU A 47 -1.52 -7.11 1.55
CA LEU A 47 -0.77 -7.83 2.58
C LEU A 47 -1.69 -8.70 3.46
N ALA A 48 -2.84 -8.16 3.87
CA ALA A 48 -3.82 -8.90 4.66
C ALA A 48 -4.48 -10.05 3.87
N GLU A 49 -4.65 -9.90 2.55
CA GLU A 49 -5.10 -10.97 1.65
C GLU A 49 -4.07 -12.10 1.58
N ILE A 50 -2.78 -11.76 1.44
CA ILE A 50 -1.67 -12.74 1.46
C ILE A 50 -1.66 -13.52 2.78
N ASP A 51 -1.79 -12.85 3.93
CA ASP A 51 -1.82 -13.49 5.24
C ASP A 51 -3.00 -14.48 5.41
N ARG A 52 -4.11 -14.24 4.72
CA ARG A 52 -5.28 -15.13 4.70
C ARG A 52 -5.18 -16.25 3.65
N GLY A 53 -4.17 -16.21 2.78
CA GLY A 53 -4.03 -17.11 1.64
C GLY A 53 -4.91 -16.74 0.44
N ASP A 54 -5.52 -15.55 0.44
CA ASP A 54 -6.29 -14.99 -0.66
C ASP A 54 -5.31 -14.52 -1.76
N THR A 55 -4.70 -15.46 -2.48
CA THR A 55 -3.68 -15.19 -3.51
C THR A 55 -4.07 -15.80 -4.85
N ILE A 56 -3.52 -15.24 -5.93
CA ILE A 56 -3.65 -15.80 -7.29
C ILE A 56 -2.32 -16.43 -7.72
N ALA A 57 -2.41 -17.41 -8.63
CA ALA A 57 -1.23 -18.04 -9.22
C ALA A 57 -0.43 -17.03 -10.07
N ILE A 58 0.89 -17.23 -10.15
CA ILE A 58 1.77 -16.32 -10.91
C ILE A 58 1.39 -16.27 -12.40
N GLU A 59 0.96 -17.39 -12.96
CA GLU A 59 0.56 -17.48 -14.37
C GLU A 59 -0.74 -16.71 -14.66
N GLU A 60 -1.59 -16.52 -13.65
CA GLU A 60 -2.82 -15.73 -13.79
C GLU A 60 -2.49 -14.24 -13.79
N ILE A 61 -1.65 -13.77 -12.86
CA ILE A 61 -1.28 -12.35 -12.83
C ILE A 61 -0.45 -11.95 -14.06
N GLU A 62 0.38 -12.84 -14.61
CA GLU A 62 1.13 -12.59 -15.85
C GLU A 62 0.23 -12.22 -17.04
N ARG A 63 -1.00 -12.73 -17.09
CA ARG A 63 -1.97 -12.40 -18.15
C ARG A 63 -2.58 -11.01 -17.97
N GLU A 64 -2.69 -10.53 -16.74
CA GLU A 64 -3.27 -9.24 -16.38
C GLU A 64 -2.24 -8.10 -16.48
N LEU A 65 -0.96 -8.38 -16.24
CA LEU A 65 0.14 -7.38 -16.26
C LEU A 65 0.13 -6.45 -17.49
N PRO A 66 -0.09 -6.92 -18.74
CA PRO A 66 -0.12 -6.03 -19.91
C PRO A 66 -1.17 -4.92 -19.82
N SER A 67 -2.28 -5.14 -19.10
CA SER A 67 -3.33 -4.13 -18.93
C SER A 67 -2.93 -3.02 -17.95
N TRP A 68 -1.97 -3.28 -17.07
CA TRP A 68 -1.50 -2.33 -16.06
C TRP A 68 -0.42 -1.41 -16.60
N VAL A 69 0.31 -1.85 -17.63
CA VAL A 69 1.34 -1.05 -18.29
C VAL A 69 0.68 -0.26 -19.42
N ILE A 70 -0.05 0.79 -19.06
CA ILE A 70 -0.45 1.81 -20.05
C ILE A 70 0.83 2.59 -20.42
N ARG A 71 1.22 2.50 -21.69
CA ARG A 71 2.37 3.21 -22.27
C ARG A 71 1.96 4.56 -22.84
#